data_AF-A0AAV9VGE5-F1
#
_entry.id   AF-A0AAV9VGE5-F1
#
_cell.length_a   1.000
_cell.length_b   1.000
_cell.length_c   1.000
_cell.angle_alpha   90.00
_cell.angle_beta   90.00
_cell.angle_gamma   90.00
#
_symmetry.space_group_name_H-M   'P 1'
#
loop_
_entity.id
_entity.type
_entity.pdbx_description
1 polymer ?
#
loop_
_entity_poly.entity_id
_entity_poly.type
_entity_poly.pdbx_seq_one_letter_code
_entity_poly.pdbx_strand_id
1 'polypeptide(L)'
;MDRPTNPPQIPSSTSTPYHHPLLRRSWPPDLSKMSLSDQYRLERKYKRRVRIRGQHPANWMRFTGILQLLTVTVLPAYMVLVMDWPMEHPFGPLREWMWNKVDAFGKGTFGGKLERGKALEENNNSR
;
A
#
# COMPACT_ATOMS: atom_id res chain seq x y z
N MET A 1 52.38 22.58 33.18
CA MET A 1 52.00 21.80 31.99
C MET A 1 51.02 20.73 32.42
N ASP A 2 49.72 20.99 32.30
CA ASP A 2 48.67 20.06 32.68
C ASP A 2 48.50 18.99 31.58
N ARG A 3 48.65 17.71 31.96
CA ARG A 3 48.39 16.57 31.08
C ARG A 3 46.86 16.39 30.98
N PRO A 4 46.23 16.37 29.79
CA PRO A 4 44.82 16.06 29.70
C PRO A 4 44.59 14.61 30.14
N THR A 5 43.95 14.44 31.29
CA THR A 5 43.41 13.18 31.77
C THR A 5 42.27 12.74 30.85
N ASN A 6 42.54 11.76 30.00
CA ASN A 6 41.48 11.03 29.30
C ASN A 6 40.69 10.24 30.36
N PRO A 7 39.37 10.46 30.52
CA PRO A 7 38.58 9.67 31.46
C PRO A 7 38.61 8.18 31.04
N PRO A 8 38.56 7.24 32.00
CA PRO A 8 38.52 5.82 31.68
C PRO A 8 37.34 5.55 30.74
N GLN A 9 37.65 5.11 29.52
CA GLN A 9 36.67 4.63 28.56
C GLN A 9 36.09 3.33 29.15
N ILE A 10 34.93 3.44 29.78
CA ILE A 10 34.15 2.29 30.24
C ILE A 10 33.79 1.50 28.97
N PRO A 11 34.17 0.22 28.82
CA PRO A 11 33.62 -0.57 27.74
C PRO A 11 32.11 -0.59 27.94
N SER A 12 31.35 -0.01 27.01
CA SER A 12 29.90 -0.13 26.95
C SER A 12 29.55 -1.58 26.64
N SER A 13 29.62 -2.40 27.68
CA SER A 13 29.06 -3.74 27.72
C SER A 13 27.55 -3.59 27.62
N THR A 14 27.04 -3.59 26.39
CA THR A 14 25.63 -3.85 26.13
C THR A 14 25.30 -5.22 26.72
N SER A 15 24.69 -5.21 27.89
CA SER A 15 24.13 -6.36 28.56
C SER A 15 22.89 -6.83 27.79
N THR A 16 23.04 -7.86 26.94
CA THR A 16 21.88 -8.65 26.49
C THR A 16 21.88 -9.99 27.24
N PRO A 17 20.96 -10.21 28.19
CA PRO A 17 20.83 -11.50 28.87
C PRO A 17 19.89 -12.37 28.03
N TYR A 18 20.38 -12.90 26.92
CA TYR A 18 19.71 -13.99 26.21
C TYR A 18 20.72 -15.11 25.97
N HIS A 19 21.00 -15.85 27.04
CA HIS A 19 21.77 -17.07 26.97
C HIS A 19 20.85 -18.23 26.53
N HIS A 20 20.33 -18.16 25.31
CA HIS A 20 19.65 -19.29 24.69
C HIS A 20 20.72 -20.24 24.12
N PRO A 21 20.64 -21.56 24.30
CA PRO A 21 21.68 -22.49 23.81
C PRO A 21 21.84 -22.51 22.28
N LEU A 22 20.89 -21.92 21.53
CA LEU A 22 20.99 -21.70 20.07
C LEU A 22 21.61 -20.33 19.69
N LEU A 23 21.90 -19.45 20.66
CA LEU A 23 22.45 -18.10 20.47
C LEU A 23 23.99 -18.04 20.40
N ARG A 24 24.65 -19.18 20.17
CA ARG A 24 26.12 -19.21 19.96
C ARG A 24 26.59 -18.41 18.73
N ARG A 25 25.66 -17.96 17.88
CA ARG A 25 25.95 -17.12 16.73
C ARG A 25 25.40 -15.72 16.99
N SER A 26 26.30 -14.81 17.36
CA SER A 26 26.00 -13.38 17.44
C SER A 26 25.37 -12.93 16.12
N TRP A 27 24.14 -12.45 16.21
CA TRP A 27 23.43 -11.79 15.13
C TRP A 27 23.48 -10.29 15.42
N PRO A 28 23.80 -9.41 14.46
CA PRO A 28 24.10 -9.62 13.05
C PRO A 28 25.53 -10.17 12.82
N PRO A 29 25.76 -10.98 11.76
CA PRO A 29 27.11 -11.33 11.35
C PRO A 29 27.88 -10.04 11.06
N ASP A 30 28.98 -9.83 11.75
CA ASP A 30 29.84 -8.66 11.58
C ASP A 30 30.51 -8.73 10.19
N LEU A 31 29.90 -8.05 9.21
CA LEU A 31 30.34 -8.05 7.81
C LEU A 31 31.72 -7.41 7.65
N SER A 32 32.13 -6.56 8.60
CA SER A 32 33.42 -5.86 8.55
C SER A 32 34.63 -6.78 8.78
N LYS A 33 34.43 -7.92 9.45
CA LYS A 33 35.49 -8.89 9.80
C LYS A 33 35.51 -10.11 8.88
N MET A 34 34.58 -10.21 7.94
CA MET A 34 34.39 -11.37 7.07
C MET A 34 35.03 -11.15 5.69
N SER A 35 35.66 -12.19 5.13
CA SER A 35 36.24 -12.14 3.78
C SER A 35 35.18 -11.79 2.72
N LEU A 36 35.60 -11.07 1.67
CA LEU A 36 34.73 -10.60 0.58
C LEU A 36 33.92 -11.75 -0.05
N SER A 37 34.52 -12.93 -0.19
CA SER A 37 33.87 -14.13 -0.74
C SER A 37 32.67 -14.59 0.10
N ASP A 38 32.79 -14.49 1.41
CA ASP A 38 31.77 -14.89 2.36
C ASP A 38 30.67 -13.83 2.48
N GLN A 39 31.01 -12.54 2.38
CA GLN A 39 30.03 -11.47 2.25
C GLN A 39 29.14 -11.65 1.01
N TYR A 40 29.73 -11.96 -0.15
CA TYR A 40 28.97 -12.25 -1.37
C TYR A 40 28.00 -13.43 -1.22
N ARG A 41 28.39 -14.46 -0.46
CA ARG A 41 27.51 -15.61 -0.17
C ARG A 41 26.31 -15.21 0.69
N LEU A 42 26.52 -14.33 1.67
CA LEU A 42 25.45 -13.78 2.50
C LEU A 42 24.52 -12.87 1.68
N GLU A 43 25.08 -11.98 0.85
CA GLU A 43 24.31 -11.10 -0.03
C GLU A 43 23.42 -11.91 -1.00
N ARG A 44 23.98 -12.95 -1.63
CA ARG A 44 23.24 -13.86 -2.51
C ARG A 44 22.12 -14.59 -1.77
N LYS A 45 22.38 -15.10 -0.55
CA LYS A 45 21.35 -15.75 0.29
C LYS A 45 20.25 -14.76 0.68
N TYR A 46 20.61 -13.53 1.02
CA TYR A 46 19.66 -12.48 1.38
C TYR A 46 18.76 -12.12 0.19
N LYS A 47 19.34 -11.81 -0.97
CA LYS A 47 18.59 -11.51 -2.21
C LYS A 47 17.61 -12.62 -2.59
N ARG A 48 18.04 -13.89 -2.46
CA ARG A 48 17.17 -15.04 -2.72
C ARG A 48 15.99 -15.08 -1.75
N ARG A 49 16.21 -14.88 -0.46
CA ARG A 49 15.14 -14.88 0.55
C ARG A 49 14.18 -13.71 0.38
N VAL A 50 14.68 -12.52 0.05
CA VAL A 50 13.84 -11.34 -0.26
C VAL A 50 12.98 -11.59 -1.49
N ARG A 51 13.54 -12.21 -2.54
CA ARG A 51 12.78 -12.59 -3.74
C ARG A 51 11.70 -13.63 -3.43
N ILE A 52 12.02 -14.67 -2.65
CA ILE A 52 11.04 -15.70 -2.24
C ILE A 52 9.94 -15.07 -1.38
N ARG A 53 10.29 -14.15 -0.48
CA ARG A 53 9.30 -13.38 0.31
C ARG A 53 8.46 -12.49 -0.60
N GLY A 54 9.05 -11.86 -1.62
CA GLY A 54 8.33 -11.04 -2.59
C GLY A 54 7.46 -11.83 -3.58
N GLN A 55 7.69 -13.14 -3.74
CA GLN A 55 6.96 -14.02 -4.66
C GLN A 55 5.76 -14.74 -4.01
N HIS A 56 5.49 -14.53 -2.72
CA HIS A 56 4.29 -15.12 -2.11
C HIS A 56 3.02 -14.70 -2.91
N PRO A 57 1.98 -15.57 -3.01
CA PRO A 57 0.74 -15.30 -3.74
C PRO A 57 -0.12 -14.25 -3.01
N ALA A 58 0.42 -13.06 -2.82
CA ALA A 58 -0.29 -11.93 -2.22
C ALA A 58 -1.43 -11.46 -3.13
N ASN A 59 -1.42 -11.82 -4.42
CA ASN A 59 -2.43 -11.39 -5.37
C ASN A 59 -3.80 -12.00 -5.06
N TRP A 60 -3.87 -13.26 -4.61
CA TRP A 60 -5.15 -13.89 -4.30
C TRP A 60 -5.80 -13.29 -3.05
N MET A 61 -5.03 -13.15 -1.96
CA MET A 61 -5.53 -12.55 -0.73
C MET A 61 -5.92 -11.07 -0.90
N ARG A 62 -5.15 -10.33 -1.73
CA ARG A 62 -5.48 -8.94 -2.09
C ARG A 62 -6.75 -8.87 -2.93
N PHE A 63 -6.92 -9.79 -3.88
CA PHE A 63 -8.12 -9.86 -4.72
C PHE A 63 -9.35 -10.18 -3.89
N THR A 64 -9.28 -11.19 -3.01
CA THR A 64 -10.40 -11.54 -2.13
C THR A 64 -10.70 -10.41 -1.14
N GLY A 65 -9.68 -9.67 -0.67
CA GLY A 65 -9.90 -8.49 0.18
C GLY A 65 -10.65 -7.37 -0.54
N ILE A 66 -10.30 -7.07 -1.78
CA ILE A 66 -11.02 -6.10 -2.62
C ILE A 66 -12.43 -6.61 -2.93
N LEU A 67 -12.57 -7.87 -3.28
CA LEU A 67 -13.86 -8.48 -3.59
C LEU A 67 -14.77 -8.50 -2.36
N GLN A 68 -14.23 -8.74 -1.17
CA GLN A 68 -14.96 -8.70 0.09
C GLN A 68 -15.42 -7.26 0.39
N LEU A 69 -14.54 -6.28 0.23
CA LEU A 69 -14.89 -4.87 0.40
C LEU A 69 -15.97 -4.44 -0.60
N LEU A 70 -15.87 -4.88 -1.85
CA LEU A 70 -16.86 -4.65 -2.89
C LEU A 70 -18.19 -5.30 -2.53
N THR A 71 -18.19 -6.59 -2.15
CA THR A 71 -19.40 -7.33 -1.79
C THR A 71 -20.11 -6.68 -0.60
N VAL A 72 -19.38 -6.35 0.47
CA VAL A 72 -19.94 -5.74 1.69
C VAL A 72 -20.49 -4.34 1.44
N THR A 73 -19.98 -3.61 0.44
CA THR A 73 -20.46 -2.25 0.12
C THR A 73 -21.57 -2.24 -0.94
N VAL A 74 -21.44 -3.06 -1.98
CA VAL A 74 -22.35 -3.07 -3.14
C VAL A 74 -23.69 -3.72 -2.80
N LEU A 75 -23.73 -4.82 -2.02
CA LEU A 75 -25.00 -5.44 -1.64
C LEU A 75 -25.93 -4.52 -0.85
N PRO A 76 -25.52 -3.91 0.28
CA PRO A 76 -26.40 -3.01 1.01
C PRO A 76 -26.74 -1.76 0.20
N ALA A 77 -25.82 -1.25 -0.62
CA ALA A 77 -26.13 -0.15 -1.55
C ALA A 77 -27.22 -0.54 -2.55
N TYR A 78 -27.20 -1.76 -3.11
CA TYR A 78 -28.25 -2.26 -3.99
C TYR A 78 -29.59 -2.41 -3.25
N MET A 79 -29.58 -2.97 -2.04
CA MET A 79 -30.80 -3.15 -1.23
C MET A 79 -31.47 -1.81 -0.87
N VAL A 80 -30.67 -0.76 -0.62
CA VAL A 80 -31.18 0.55 -0.19
C VAL A 80 -31.57 1.45 -1.37
N LEU A 81 -30.82 1.42 -2.48
CA LEU A 81 -30.99 2.39 -3.57
C LEU A 81 -31.64 1.85 -4.84
N VAL A 82 -31.67 0.53 -5.04
CA VAL A 82 -32.13 -0.07 -6.30
C VAL A 82 -33.30 -1.02 -6.08
N MET A 83 -33.36 -1.72 -4.95
CA MET A 83 -34.43 -2.68 -4.69
C MET A 83 -35.75 -1.98 -4.38
N ASP A 84 -36.69 -2.03 -5.34
CA ASP A 84 -38.05 -1.53 -5.18
C ASP A 84 -38.88 -2.56 -4.38
N TRP A 85 -39.07 -2.31 -3.09
CA TRP A 85 -40.00 -3.07 -2.25
C TRP A 85 -41.41 -2.50 -2.40
N PRO A 86 -42.48 -3.31 -2.27
CA PRO A 86 -43.86 -2.88 -2.47
C PRO A 86 -44.41 -1.97 -1.33
N MET A 87 -43.55 -1.36 -0.53
CA MET A 87 -43.89 -0.52 0.63
C MET A 87 -43.29 0.88 0.45
N GLU A 88 -43.96 1.92 0.97
CA GLU A 88 -43.47 3.31 0.90
C GLU A 88 -42.03 3.42 1.42
N HIS A 89 -41.14 3.92 0.57
CA HIS A 89 -39.70 3.88 0.78
C HIS A 89 -39.22 4.88 1.84
N PRO A 90 -38.68 4.43 2.99
CA PRO A 90 -38.09 5.35 3.98
C PRO A 90 -36.79 6.02 3.49
N PHE A 91 -36.20 5.53 2.39
CA PHE A 91 -34.91 6.00 1.84
C PHE A 91 -35.04 6.82 0.55
N GLY A 92 -36.24 7.24 0.14
CA GLY A 92 -36.46 8.05 -1.07
C GLY A 92 -35.57 9.29 -1.18
N PRO A 93 -35.51 10.16 -0.16
CA PRO A 93 -34.66 11.35 -0.18
C PRO A 93 -33.15 11.04 -0.29
N LEU A 94 -32.72 9.91 0.28
CA LEU A 94 -31.32 9.45 0.20
C LEU A 94 -30.95 8.99 -1.21
N ARG A 95 -31.88 8.30 -1.89
CA ARG A 95 -31.73 7.84 -3.27
C ARG A 95 -31.56 9.02 -4.22
N GLU A 96 -32.42 10.04 -4.12
CA GLU A 96 -32.35 11.24 -4.97
C GLU A 96 -31.07 12.05 -4.76
N TRP A 97 -30.67 12.28 -3.51
CA TRP A 97 -29.41 12.93 -3.17
C TRP A 97 -28.21 12.20 -3.77
N MET A 98 -28.19 10.87 -3.71
CA MET A 98 -27.10 10.07 -4.27
C MET A 98 -27.07 10.13 -5.79
N TRP A 99 -28.21 9.97 -6.48
CA TRP A 99 -28.25 10.06 -7.95
C TRP A 99 -27.84 11.43 -8.46
N ASN A 100 -28.22 12.51 -7.76
CA ASN A 100 -27.76 13.86 -8.08
C ASN A 100 -26.22 13.99 -7.97
N LYS A 101 -25.61 13.37 -6.96
CA LYS A 101 -24.15 13.35 -6.80
C LYS A 101 -23.44 12.45 -7.82
N VAL A 102 -24.00 11.29 -8.13
CA VAL A 102 -23.45 10.36 -9.14
C VAL A 102 -23.51 10.99 -10.53
N ASP A 103 -24.61 11.67 -10.88
CA ASP A 103 -24.75 12.38 -12.13
C ASP A 103 -23.77 13.57 -12.23
N ALA A 104 -23.62 14.35 -11.15
CA ALA A 104 -22.62 15.41 -11.08
C ALA A 104 -21.17 14.88 -11.21
N PHE A 105 -20.88 13.72 -10.61
CA PHE A 105 -19.57 13.08 -10.71
C PHE A 105 -19.30 12.49 -12.10
N GLY A 106 -20.30 11.85 -12.71
CA GLY A 106 -20.21 11.33 -14.09
C GLY A 106 -19.96 12.44 -15.11
N LYS A 107 -20.65 13.58 -14.96
CA LYS A 107 -20.44 14.77 -15.78
C LYS A 107 -19.04 15.37 -15.58
N GLY A 108 -18.52 15.38 -14.36
CA GLY A 108 -17.18 15.91 -14.04
C GLY A 108 -16.00 15.02 -14.45
N THR A 109 -16.17 13.69 -14.45
CA THR A 109 -15.07 12.74 -14.67
C THR A 109 -14.89 12.34 -16.14
N PHE A 110 -15.96 12.37 -16.94
CA PHE A 110 -15.93 11.95 -18.36
C PHE A 110 -16.19 13.10 -19.37
N GLY A 111 -16.67 14.27 -18.93
CA GLY A 111 -17.11 15.35 -19.83
C GLY A 111 -16.00 16.22 -20.45
N GLY A 112 -14.79 16.24 -19.88
CA GLY A 112 -13.74 17.20 -20.28
C GLY A 112 -13.02 16.94 -21.62
N LYS A 113 -13.47 15.97 -22.42
CA LYS A 113 -12.77 15.57 -23.67
C LYS A 113 -13.63 15.57 -24.93
N LEU A 114 -14.93 15.85 -24.88
CA LEU A 114 -15.75 15.93 -26.10
C LEU A 114 -15.92 17.34 -26.67
N GLU A 115 -15.75 18.39 -25.87
CA GLU A 115 -15.99 19.77 -26.33
C GLU A 115 -14.80 20.38 -27.09
N ARG A 116 -13.60 19.80 -26.97
CA ARG A 116 -12.40 20.27 -27.68
C ARG A 116 -12.39 19.94 -29.18
N GLY A 117 -13.16 18.95 -29.62
CA GLY A 117 -13.23 18.55 -31.03
C GLY A 117 -14.08 19.49 -31.88
N LYS A 118 -15.24 19.94 -31.35
CA LYS A 118 -16.17 20.80 -32.10
C LYS A 118 -15.65 22.23 -32.30
N ALA A 119 -14.91 22.78 -31.34
CA ALA A 119 -14.35 24.13 -31.45
C ALA A 119 -13.24 24.25 -32.53
N LEU A 120 -12.54 23.15 -32.84
CA LEU A 120 -11.53 23.12 -33.90
C LEU A 120 -12.16 22.95 -35.29
N GLU A 121 -13.33 22.32 -35.39
CA GLU A 121 -14.05 22.11 -36.65
C GLU A 121 -14.71 23.40 -37.14
N GLU A 122 -15.26 24.22 -36.22
CA GLU A 122 -15.89 25.51 -36.56
C GLU A 122 -14.89 26.55 -37.11
N ASN A 123 -13.63 26.52 -36.63
CA ASN A 123 -12.58 27.45 -37.07
C ASN A 123 -12.04 27.11 -38.47
N ASN A 124 -12.05 25.84 -38.87
CA ASN A 124 -11.54 25.39 -40.17
C ASN A 124 -12.59 25.55 -41.30
N ASN A 125 -13.89 25.51 -40.97
CA ASN A 125 -14.96 25.69 -41.94
C ASN A 125 -15.30 27.18 -42.23
N SER A 126 -14.75 28.12 -41.45
CA SER A 126 -14.97 29.57 -41.61
C SER A 126 -13.80 30.30 -42.28
N ARG A 127 -12.87 29.57 -42.91
CA ARG A 127 -11.68 30.11 -43.59
C ARG A 127 -11.66 29.67 -45.05
#